data_AF-A0A7C3LXC4-F1
#
_entry.id   AF-A0A7C3LXC4-F1
#
_cell.length_a   1.000
_cell.length_b   1.000
_cell.length_c   1.000
_cell.angle_alpha   90.00
_cell.angle_beta   90.00
_cell.angle_gamma   90.00
#
_symmetry.space_group_name_H-M   'P 1'
#
loop_
_entity.id
_entity.type
_entity.pdbx_description
1 polymer ?
#
loop_
_entity_poly.entity_id
_entity_poly.type
_entity_poly.pdbx_seq_one_letter_code
_entity_poly.pdbx_strand_id
1 'polypeptide(L)'
;MGHSEAGFCGDYCGKCPNFGLSCDGCGPLSKPECHFILCCLERHIPHCGLCEDFPCEALNAFVPDDRAGCPPGYHIENLRARVEIGTEAWLEKQRERWGIGSQS
;
A
#
# COMPACT_ATOMS: atom_id res chain seq x y z
N MET A 1 13.32 -14.06 2.54
CA MET A 1 12.37 -13.36 1.64
C MET A 1 11.47 -12.53 2.54
N GLY A 2 11.54 -11.21 2.41
CA GLY A 2 10.83 -10.29 3.32
C GLY A 2 9.41 -10.06 2.87
N HIS A 3 8.47 -10.10 3.81
CA HIS A 3 7.11 -9.65 3.57
C HIS A 3 7.10 -8.13 3.33
N SER A 4 6.18 -7.65 2.49
CA SER A 4 6.06 -6.23 2.18
C SER A 4 4.71 -5.69 2.63
N GLU A 5 4.74 -4.88 3.68
CA GLU A 5 3.55 -4.24 4.25
C GLU A 5 3.09 -3.01 3.46
N ALA A 6 4.01 -2.38 2.73
CA ALA A 6 3.75 -1.15 1.99
C ALA A 6 3.29 -1.45 0.55
N GLY A 7 1.98 -1.38 0.32
CA GLY A 7 1.39 -1.54 -0.99
C GLY A 7 1.79 -0.42 -1.96
N PHE A 8 2.10 -0.75 -3.22
CA PHE A 8 2.43 0.26 -4.23
C PHE A 8 1.30 1.27 -4.47
N CYS A 9 0.05 0.84 -4.29
CA CYS A 9 -1.15 1.67 -4.36
C CYS A 9 -1.51 2.39 -3.05
N GLY A 10 -0.66 2.35 -2.02
CA GLY A 10 -0.94 2.97 -0.72
C GLY A 10 -1.73 2.11 0.25
N ASP A 11 -2.00 0.83 -0.06
CA ASP A 11 -2.56 -0.09 0.92
C ASP A 11 -1.52 -0.45 2.00
N TYR A 12 -1.98 -0.70 3.23
CA TYR A 12 -1.15 -1.29 4.28
C TYR A 12 -1.52 -2.78 4.40
N CYS A 13 -0.70 -3.66 3.82
CA CYS A 13 -0.96 -5.10 3.82
C CYS A 13 -0.97 -5.70 5.23
N GLY A 14 -0.25 -5.08 6.18
CA GLY A 14 -0.22 -5.53 7.56
C GLY A 14 -1.59 -5.50 8.26
N LYS A 15 -2.59 -4.75 7.78
CA LYS A 15 -3.96 -4.83 8.34
C LYS A 15 -4.71 -6.11 7.93
N CYS A 16 -4.22 -6.84 6.94
CA CYS A 16 -4.92 -8.01 6.39
C CYS A 16 -4.69 -9.24 7.28
N PRO A 17 -5.75 -9.97 7.68
CA PRO A 17 -5.60 -11.19 8.49
C PRO A 17 -4.75 -12.29 7.84
N ASN A 18 -4.61 -12.28 6.51
CA ASN A 18 -3.84 -13.27 5.77
C ASN A 18 -2.36 -12.91 5.62
N PHE A 19 -1.96 -11.68 5.97
CA PHE A 19 -0.58 -11.22 5.85
C PHE A 19 0.33 -12.01 6.81
N GLY A 20 1.46 -12.52 6.30
CA GLY A 20 2.38 -13.37 7.05
C GLY A 20 1.89 -14.81 7.31
N LEU A 21 0.64 -15.14 6.94
CA LEU A 21 0.09 -16.49 7.05
C LEU A 21 0.05 -17.20 5.69
N SER A 22 -0.73 -16.66 4.76
CA SER A 22 -0.91 -17.21 3.40
C SER A 22 -0.66 -16.17 2.31
N CYS A 23 -0.21 -14.97 2.69
CA CYS A 23 0.07 -13.85 1.81
C CYS A 23 1.33 -13.13 2.29
N ASP A 24 2.32 -12.96 1.41
CA ASP A 24 3.56 -12.24 1.72
C ASP A 24 3.43 -10.71 1.62
N GLY A 25 2.22 -10.22 1.37
CA GLY A 25 1.95 -8.81 1.13
C GLY A 25 2.21 -8.37 -0.30
N CYS A 26 2.59 -7.11 -0.47
CA CYS A 26 2.67 -6.47 -1.77
C CYS A 26 4.08 -6.56 -2.38
N GLY A 27 4.24 -7.35 -3.44
CA GLY A 27 5.49 -7.41 -4.17
C GLY A 27 5.35 -8.07 -5.55
N PRO A 28 6.29 -7.84 -6.47
CA PRO A 28 6.22 -8.36 -7.83
C PRO A 28 6.21 -9.89 -7.93
N LEU A 29 6.80 -10.59 -6.96
CA LEU A 29 6.74 -12.05 -6.89
C LEU A 29 5.42 -12.54 -6.26
N SER A 30 4.87 -11.78 -5.31
CA SER A 30 3.68 -12.15 -4.54
C SER A 30 2.37 -11.78 -5.24
N LYS A 31 2.40 -10.76 -6.10
CA LYS A 31 1.28 -10.18 -6.85
C LYS A 31 1.72 -9.78 -8.28
N PRO A 32 2.24 -10.71 -9.09
CA PRO A 32 2.79 -10.41 -10.42
C PRO A 32 1.76 -9.78 -11.38
N GLU A 33 0.47 -10.06 -11.18
CA GLU A 33 -0.64 -9.54 -11.97
C GLU A 33 -1.14 -8.15 -11.53
N CYS A 34 -0.60 -7.57 -10.45
CA CYS A 34 -1.09 -6.29 -9.93
C CYS A 34 -0.70 -5.13 -10.86
N HIS A 35 -1.70 -4.46 -11.43
CA HIS A 35 -1.53 -3.31 -12.31
C HIS A 35 -0.62 -2.22 -11.70
N PHE A 36 -0.82 -1.86 -10.43
CA PHE A 36 -0.03 -0.80 -9.78
C PHE A 36 1.43 -1.17 -9.56
N ILE A 37 1.73 -2.46 -9.33
CA ILE A 37 3.12 -2.93 -9.21
C ILE A 37 3.79 -2.82 -10.57
N LEU A 38 3.18 -3.37 -11.62
CA LEU A 38 3.73 -3.34 -12.98
C LEU A 38 3.96 -1.91 -13.46
N CYS A 39 2.98 -1.02 -13.27
CA CYS A 39 3.07 0.38 -13.65
C CYS A 39 4.22 1.11 -12.94
N CYS A 40 4.39 0.90 -11.63
CA CYS A 40 5.47 1.52 -10.87
C CYS A 40 6.85 0.97 -11.26
N LEU A 41 6.95 -0.33 -11.56
CA LEU A 41 8.20 -0.94 -12.03
C LEU A 41 8.63 -0.39 -13.39
N GLU A 42 7.69 -0.25 -14.33
CA GLU A 42 7.93 0.35 -15.65
C GLU A 42 8.39 1.80 -15.53
N ARG A 43 7.80 2.57 -14.60
CA ARG A 43 8.16 3.97 -14.32
C ARG A 43 9.35 4.11 -13.37
N HIS A 44 9.94 3.02 -12.91
CA HIS A 44 11.05 3.00 -11.94
C HIS A 44 10.78 3.79 -10.65
N ILE A 45 9.54 3.77 -10.15
CA ILE A 45 9.14 4.40 -8.89
C ILE A 45 8.71 3.34 -7.86
N PRO A 46 8.90 3.60 -6.55
CA PRO A 46 8.58 2.63 -5.50
C PRO A 46 7.09 2.56 -5.12
N HIS A 47 6.29 3.56 -5.48
CA HIS A 47 4.84 3.59 -5.24
C HIS A 47 4.17 4.70 -6.05
N CYS A 48 2.85 4.58 -6.23
CA CYS A 48 2.06 5.50 -7.07
C CYS A 48 2.13 6.96 -6.60
N GLY A 49 2.40 7.22 -5.31
CA GLY A 49 2.55 8.57 -4.76
C GLY A 49 3.72 9.37 -5.35
N LEU A 50 4.72 8.71 -5.96
CA LEU A 50 5.83 9.37 -6.65
C LEU A 50 5.63 9.43 -8.17
N CYS A 51 4.44 9.07 -8.65
CA CYS A 51 4.09 9.24 -10.05
C CYS A 51 3.90 10.73 -10.37
N GLU A 52 4.41 11.18 -11.52
CA GLU A 52 4.21 12.55 -12.00
C GLU A 52 2.74 12.91 -12.21
N ASP A 53 1.92 11.90 -12.53
CA ASP A 53 0.48 12.03 -12.77
C ASP A 53 -0.36 11.86 -11.48
N PHE A 54 0.27 11.83 -10.30
CA PHE A 54 -0.43 11.48 -9.05
C PHE A 54 -1.43 12.55 -8.57
N PRO A 55 -2.68 12.19 -8.19
CA PRO A 55 -3.31 10.88 -8.37
C PRO A 55 -3.82 10.70 -9.81
N CYS A 56 -3.38 9.63 -10.47
CA CYS A 56 -3.76 9.36 -11.86
C CYS A 56 -5.17 8.81 -11.95
N GLU A 57 -5.76 8.83 -13.16
CA GLU A 57 -7.12 8.34 -13.41
C GLU A 57 -7.32 6.89 -12.94
N ALA A 58 -6.37 6.00 -13.21
CA ALA A 58 -6.45 4.60 -12.77
C ALA A 58 -6.50 4.45 -11.24
N LEU A 59 -5.75 5.29 -10.51
CA LEU A 59 -5.78 5.28 -9.05
C LEU A 59 -7.07 5.90 -8.50
N ASN A 60 -7.57 6.97 -9.13
CA ASN A 60 -8.86 7.57 -8.75
C ASN A 60 -10.02 6.60 -9.01
N ALA A 61 -10.03 5.89 -10.13
CA ALA A 61 -11.05 4.90 -10.47
C ALA A 61 -11.01 3.66 -9.56
N PHE A 62 -9.86 3.36 -8.97
CA PHE A 62 -9.70 2.31 -7.97
C PHE A 62 -10.30 2.69 -6.59
N VAL A 63 -10.64 3.97 -6.37
CA VAL A 63 -11.30 4.48 -5.15
C VAL A 63 -12.76 4.81 -5.50
N PRO A 64 -13.77 4.26 -4.81
CA PRO A 64 -13.75 3.92 -3.40
C PRO A 64 -13.46 2.44 -3.13
N ASP A 65 -12.48 2.21 -2.26
CA ASP A 65 -12.16 0.92 -1.67
C ASP A 65 -13.39 0.48 -0.85
N ASP A 66 -14.09 -0.55 -1.31
CA ASP A 66 -15.25 -1.15 -0.65
C ASP A 66 -14.86 -2.03 0.56
N ARG A 67 -13.57 -2.07 0.89
CA ARG A 67 -13.05 -2.82 2.04
C ARG A 67 -13.52 -2.20 3.34
N ALA A 68 -14.26 -3.01 4.09
CA ALA A 68 -14.75 -2.67 5.42
C ALA A 68 -13.64 -2.10 6.32
N GLY A 69 -13.91 -0.95 6.93
CA GLY A 69 -13.00 -0.29 7.89
C GLY A 69 -12.00 0.70 7.29
N CYS A 70 -11.95 0.88 5.96
CA CYS A 70 -11.12 1.91 5.34
C CYS A 70 -11.90 3.22 5.13
N PRO A 71 -11.36 4.39 5.52
CA PRO A 71 -12.01 5.67 5.23
C PRO A 71 -12.03 5.97 3.73
N PRO A 72 -12.97 6.79 3.23
CA PRO A 72 -12.93 7.28 1.86
C PRO A 72 -11.57 7.92 1.54
N GLY A 73 -11.01 7.60 0.37
CA GLY A 73 -9.71 8.12 -0.05
C GLY A 73 -8.49 7.46 0.63
N TYR A 74 -8.69 6.37 1.39
CA TYR A 74 -7.62 5.66 2.14
C TYR A 74 -6.30 5.50 1.38
N HIS A 75 -6.35 5.01 0.14
CA HIS A 75 -5.16 4.81 -0.71
C HIS A 75 -4.44 6.13 -1.02
N ILE A 76 -5.17 7.15 -1.44
CA ILE A 76 -4.61 8.45 -1.84
C ILE A 76 -3.99 9.13 -0.62
N GLU A 77 -4.67 9.13 0.52
CA GLU A 77 -4.14 9.73 1.75
C GLU A 77 -2.89 9.01 2.27
N ASN A 78 -2.85 7.68 2.18
CA ASN A 78 -1.64 6.94 2.52
C ASN A 78 -0.47 7.26 1.57
N LEU A 79 -0.73 7.40 0.27
CA LEU A 79 0.31 7.78 -0.68
C LEU A 79 0.81 9.21 -0.42
N ARG A 80 -0.08 10.17 -0.13
CA ARG A 80 0.30 11.53 0.28
C ARG A 80 1.18 11.51 1.52
N ALA A 81 0.78 10.77 2.56
CA ALA A 81 1.59 10.62 3.76
C ALA A 81 2.96 9.99 3.45
N ARG A 82 3.02 8.93 2.64
CA ARG A 82 4.31 8.29 2.28
C ARG A 82 5.24 9.23 1.51
N VAL A 83 4.72 10.12 0.69
CA VAL A 83 5.51 11.16 0.01
C VAL A 83 6.04 12.17 1.03
N GLU A 84 5.22 12.58 1.98
CA GLU A 84 5.56 13.60 2.98
C GLU A 84 6.58 13.10 4.02
N ILE A 85 6.36 11.92 4.59
CA ILE A 85 7.15 11.40 5.73
C ILE A 85 8.04 10.21 5.38
N GLY A 86 8.00 9.73 4.14
CA GLY A 86 8.69 8.51 3.72
C GLY A 86 7.95 7.22 4.09
N THR A 87 8.35 6.11 3.46
CA THR A 87 7.66 4.82 3.64
C THR A 87 7.88 4.24 5.04
N GLU A 88 9.06 4.35 5.63
CA GLU A 88 9.35 3.78 6.97
C GLU A 88 8.52 4.44 8.07
N ALA A 89 8.54 5.78 8.15
CA ALA A 89 7.75 6.51 9.14
C ALA A 89 6.24 6.33 8.92
N TRP A 90 5.80 6.18 7.67
CA TRP A 90 4.42 5.82 7.38
C TRP A 90 4.06 4.42 7.88
N LEU A 91 4.93 3.43 7.71
CA LEU A 91 4.73 2.06 8.21
C LEU A 91 4.60 2.03 9.73
N GLU A 92 5.44 2.78 10.46
CA GLU A 92 5.32 2.94 11.92
C GLU A 92 3.93 3.44 12.31
N LYS A 93 3.45 4.53 11.68
CA LYS A 93 2.09 5.05 11.91
C LYS A 93 0.98 4.06 11.57
N GLN A 94 1.14 3.25 10.52
CA GLN A 94 0.14 2.23 10.18
C GLN A 94 0.15 1.08 11.19
N ARG A 95 1.32 0.63 11.63
CA ARG A 95 1.46 -0.41 12.68
C ARG A 95 0.78 0.02 13.98
N GLU A 96 0.98 1.27 14.40
CA GLU A 96 0.28 1.86 15.54
C GLU A 96 -1.24 1.94 15.33
N ARG A 97 -1.68 2.46 14.17
CA ARG A 97 -3.10 2.65 13.84
C ARG A 97 -3.88 1.35 13.80
N TRP A 98 -3.31 0.31 13.20
CA TRP A 98 -3.98 -0.97 12.94
C TRP A 98 -3.63 -2.06 13.94
N GLY A 99 -2.83 -1.73 14.97
CA GLY A 99 -2.63 -2.57 16.15
C GLY A 99 -1.82 -3.85 15.93
N ILE A 100 -1.08 -3.98 14.83
CA ILE A 100 -0.12 -5.11 14.70
C ILE A 100 1.21 -4.70 15.32
N GLY A 101 1.17 -4.71 16.66
CA GLY A 101 2.30 -4.74 17.58
C GLY A 101 2.03 -5.62 18.81
N SER A 102 0.95 -6.43 18.79
CA SER A 102 0.60 -7.31 19.91
C SER A 102 -0.20 -8.52 19.43
N GLN A 103 0.47 -9.47 18.77
CA GLN A 103 0.04 -10.86 18.87
C GLN A 103 1.26 -11.75 19.19
N SER A 104 1.29 -12.14 20.48
CA SER A 104 2.12 -13.15 21.17
C SER A 104 3.57 -12.77 21.49
#